data_AF-A0A9W6PUA0-F1
#
_entry.id   AF-A0A9W6PUA0-F1
#
_cell.length_a   1.000
_cell.length_b   1.000
_cell.length_c   1.000
_cell.angle_alpha   90.00
_cell.angle_beta   90.00
_cell.angle_gamma   90.00
#
_symmetry.space_group_name_H-M   'P 1'
#
loop_
_entity.id
_entity.type
_entity.pdbx_description
1 polymer ?
#
loop_
_entity_poly.entity_id
_entity_poly.type
_entity_poly.pdbx_seq_one_letter_code
_entity_poly.pdbx_strand_id
1 'polypeptide(L)'
;MIRIVDEVRDLTLVGVRLLHALAGDGPNGLLLIGDGQQAVYPGGFRLTEAGIALKGRGAVLRTNYRNASAILNAALEIVSGDPFDDLEGPSPNGRRTVDITYDGGEAVRAVAADDAEHDRMLVEALRRLQGDEYALAGAAVLCRSKRDVDIYHRLPARERLPVLRLENYDGRPEEAIKIGTYHRAKGLNFKHVYLPHHDAEIRADGESGSARERAELARRQLFVAMTRARDLLWLGSVRR
;
A
#
# COMPACT_ATOMS: atom_id res chain seq x y z
N MET A 1 0.97 -1.10 -34.26
CA MET A 1 1.66 -0.54 -33.07
C MET A 1 0.91 -1.02 -31.84
N ILE A 2 1.59 -1.70 -30.93
CA ILE A 2 0.99 -2.21 -29.69
C ILE A 2 0.97 -1.06 -28.68
N ARG A 3 -0.19 -0.75 -28.12
CA ARG A 3 -0.32 0.24 -27.04
C ARG A 3 -0.22 -0.48 -25.70
N ILE A 4 0.69 -0.02 -24.85
CA ILE A 4 0.91 -0.60 -23.52
C ILE A 4 0.27 0.31 -22.49
N VAL A 5 -0.56 -0.26 -21.63
CA VAL A 5 -1.20 0.42 -20.52
C VAL A 5 -0.74 -0.27 -19.24
N ASP A 6 0.02 0.45 -18.44
CA ASP A 6 0.37 0.03 -17.08
C ASP A 6 -0.65 0.57 -16.08
N GLU A 7 -0.77 -0.09 -14.93
CA GLU A 7 -1.76 0.22 -13.88
C GLU A 7 -3.18 0.45 -14.42
N VAL A 8 -3.72 -0.47 -15.26
CA VAL A 8 -5.06 -0.34 -15.88
C VAL A 8 -6.21 -0.09 -14.88
N ARG A 9 -5.97 -0.36 -13.60
CA ARG A 9 -6.90 -0.19 -12.48
C ARG A 9 -7.09 1.26 -12.05
N ASP A 10 -6.16 2.12 -12.41
CA ASP A 10 -6.25 3.57 -12.19
C ASP A 10 -7.18 4.25 -13.19
N LEU A 11 -7.50 3.54 -14.27
CA LEU A 11 -8.37 4.05 -15.31
C LEU A 11 -9.83 3.79 -14.96
N THR A 12 -10.69 4.72 -15.39
CA THR A 12 -12.13 4.49 -15.40
C THR A 12 -12.52 3.56 -16.55
N LEU A 13 -13.71 2.96 -16.46
CA LEU A 13 -14.28 2.20 -17.58
C LEU A 13 -14.30 3.01 -18.89
N VAL A 14 -14.63 4.30 -18.80
CA VAL A 14 -14.62 5.22 -19.94
C VAL A 14 -13.21 5.40 -20.49
N GLY A 15 -12.21 5.55 -19.62
CA GLY A 15 -10.80 5.64 -20.02
C GLY A 15 -10.34 4.39 -20.78
N VAL A 16 -10.69 3.19 -20.29
CA VAL A 16 -10.35 1.94 -20.99
C VAL A 16 -11.08 1.80 -22.32
N ARG A 17 -12.35 2.20 -22.41
CA ARG A 17 -13.10 2.22 -23.69
C ARG A 17 -12.48 3.17 -24.71
N LEU A 18 -12.03 4.35 -24.29
CA LEU A 18 -11.33 5.30 -25.16
C LEU A 18 -10.02 4.69 -25.68
N LEU A 19 -9.24 4.07 -24.82
CA LEU A 19 -7.99 3.40 -25.22
C LEU A 19 -8.25 2.25 -26.20
N HIS A 20 -9.30 1.47 -25.98
CA HIS A 20 -9.73 0.42 -26.90
C HIS A 20 -10.12 0.99 -28.26
N ALA A 21 -10.92 2.07 -28.29
CA ALA A 21 -11.32 2.74 -29.53
C ALA A 21 -10.12 3.33 -30.29
N LEU A 22 -9.12 3.88 -29.59
CA LEU A 22 -7.87 4.37 -30.18
C LEU A 22 -6.99 3.23 -30.68
N ALA A 23 -7.01 2.07 -30.01
CA ALA A 23 -6.26 0.89 -30.40
C ALA A 23 -6.80 0.26 -31.69
N GLY A 24 -8.12 0.32 -31.88
CA GLY A 24 -8.84 -0.38 -32.95
C GLY A 24 -8.92 -1.89 -32.69
N ASP A 25 -9.67 -2.60 -33.54
CA ASP A 25 -9.95 -4.03 -33.38
C ASP A 25 -8.84 -4.96 -33.94
N GLY A 26 -7.68 -4.40 -34.25
CA GLY A 26 -6.54 -5.17 -34.77
C GLY A 26 -6.00 -6.18 -33.73
N PRO A 27 -5.46 -7.32 -34.19
CA PRO A 27 -4.84 -8.29 -33.29
C PRO A 27 -3.68 -7.64 -32.52
N ASN A 28 -3.59 -7.92 -31.23
CA ASN A 28 -2.54 -7.42 -30.33
C ASN A 28 -2.42 -5.87 -30.27
N GLY A 29 -3.50 -5.12 -30.51
CA GLY A 29 -3.47 -3.65 -30.48
C GLY A 29 -3.27 -3.05 -29.09
N LEU A 30 -3.57 -3.80 -28.03
CA LEU A 30 -3.58 -3.32 -26.64
C LEU A 30 -3.03 -4.39 -25.68
N LEU A 31 -2.02 -4.00 -24.88
CA LEU A 31 -1.50 -4.76 -23.75
C LEU A 31 -1.89 -4.05 -22.46
N LEU A 32 -2.64 -4.73 -21.60
CA LEU A 32 -3.10 -4.21 -20.31
C LEU A 32 -2.36 -4.91 -19.18
N ILE A 33 -1.73 -4.13 -18.31
CA ILE A 33 -1.02 -4.61 -17.13
C ILE A 33 -1.73 -4.04 -15.90
N GLY A 34 -1.89 -4.87 -14.86
CA GLY A 34 -2.49 -4.42 -13.61
C GLY A 34 -2.38 -5.45 -12.49
N ASP A 35 -2.31 -4.97 -11.25
CA ASP A 35 -2.07 -5.80 -10.08
C ASP A 35 -3.35 -6.44 -9.54
N GLY A 36 -3.57 -7.71 -9.86
CA GLY A 36 -4.55 -8.64 -9.26
C GLY A 36 -5.07 -8.32 -7.86
N GLN A 37 -4.15 -8.10 -6.91
CA GLN A 37 -4.40 -8.02 -5.47
C GLN A 37 -5.14 -6.74 -5.07
N GLN A 38 -5.00 -5.66 -5.84
CA GLN A 38 -5.79 -4.44 -5.64
C GLN A 38 -7.28 -4.59 -6.04
N ALA A 39 -7.73 -5.78 -6.48
CA ALA A 39 -9.09 -6.07 -6.97
C ALA A 39 -9.83 -6.99 -6.01
N VAL A 40 -9.23 -7.27 -4.85
CA VAL A 40 -9.91 -7.92 -3.73
C VAL A 40 -11.05 -7.03 -3.20
N TYR A 41 -11.24 -5.81 -3.72
CA TYR A 41 -12.26 -4.86 -3.27
C TYR A 41 -13.37 -4.60 -4.30
N PRO A 42 -14.64 -4.53 -3.86
CA PRO A 42 -15.80 -4.25 -4.72
C PRO A 42 -15.78 -2.85 -5.33
N GLY A 43 -16.02 -2.74 -6.64
CA GLY A 43 -16.16 -1.46 -7.35
C GLY A 43 -15.33 -1.31 -8.63
N GLY A 44 -14.55 -2.32 -9.02
CA GLY A 44 -13.89 -2.36 -10.33
C GLY A 44 -14.85 -2.73 -11.47
N PHE A 45 -14.56 -2.27 -12.69
CA PHE A 45 -15.23 -2.73 -13.91
C PHE A 45 -14.60 -4.03 -14.41
N ARG A 46 -15.37 -4.84 -15.13
CA ARG A 46 -14.81 -5.99 -15.87
C ARG A 46 -14.31 -5.50 -17.22
N LEU A 47 -13.15 -5.99 -17.68
CA LEU A 47 -12.64 -5.64 -19.01
C LEU A 47 -13.63 -6.01 -20.14
N THR A 48 -14.50 -6.99 -19.91
CA THR A 48 -15.62 -7.33 -20.80
C THR A 48 -16.63 -6.20 -20.94
N GLU A 49 -16.85 -5.39 -19.89
CA GLU A 49 -17.72 -4.20 -19.94
C GLU A 49 -17.10 -3.06 -20.78
N ALA A 50 -15.79 -3.09 -20.98
CA ALA A 50 -15.07 -2.19 -21.88
C ALA A 50 -15.04 -2.70 -23.33
N GLY A 51 -15.65 -3.86 -23.63
CA GLY A 51 -15.62 -4.49 -24.95
C GLY A 51 -14.36 -5.33 -25.21
N ILE A 52 -13.54 -5.58 -24.19
CA ILE A 52 -12.26 -6.27 -24.34
C ILE A 52 -12.41 -7.74 -23.92
N ALA A 53 -12.31 -8.66 -24.89
CA ALA A 53 -12.40 -10.09 -24.64
C ALA A 53 -11.09 -10.67 -24.07
N LEU A 54 -11.11 -11.23 -22.85
CA LEU A 54 -9.91 -11.77 -22.19
C LEU A 54 -9.67 -13.27 -22.43
N LYS A 55 -10.65 -14.00 -22.96
CA LYS A 55 -10.61 -15.47 -23.05
C LYS A 55 -9.38 -15.94 -23.83
N GLY A 56 -8.48 -16.68 -23.17
CA GLY A 56 -7.25 -17.23 -23.75
C GLY A 56 -6.10 -16.23 -23.97
N ARG A 57 -6.25 -14.97 -23.53
CA ARG A 57 -5.26 -13.89 -23.79
C ARG A 57 -4.69 -13.26 -22.52
N GLY A 58 -5.06 -13.76 -21.35
CA GLY A 58 -4.58 -13.28 -20.05
C GLY A 58 -3.49 -14.18 -19.49
N ALA A 59 -2.43 -13.58 -18.96
CA ALA A 59 -1.45 -14.25 -18.10
C ALA A 59 -1.53 -13.63 -16.70
N VAL A 60 -1.45 -14.46 -15.67
CA VAL A 60 -1.39 -14.01 -14.27
C VAL A 60 0.00 -14.32 -13.74
N LEU A 61 0.76 -13.27 -13.39
CA LEU A 61 2.03 -13.41 -12.70
C LEU A 61 1.75 -13.69 -11.22
N ARG A 62 2.30 -14.79 -10.70
CA ARG A 62 2.02 -15.27 -9.34
C ARG A 62 3.11 -14.96 -8.34
N THR A 63 4.33 -14.74 -8.79
CA THR A 63 5.48 -14.53 -7.90
C THR A 63 5.57 -13.07 -7.47
N ASN A 64 5.62 -12.82 -6.15
CA ASN A 64 5.87 -11.49 -5.60
C ASN A 64 7.36 -11.36 -5.28
N TYR A 65 7.99 -10.40 -5.93
CA TYR A 65 9.40 -10.03 -5.77
C TYR A 65 9.59 -8.71 -5.02
N ARG A 66 8.49 -8.09 -4.59
CA ARG A 66 8.43 -6.70 -4.10
C ARG A 66 8.37 -6.61 -2.57
N ASN A 67 7.71 -7.56 -1.91
CA ASN A 67 7.45 -7.51 -0.48
C ASN A 67 7.77 -8.85 0.17
N ALA A 68 8.28 -8.81 1.41
CA ALA A 68 8.40 -10.01 2.23
C ALA A 68 7.03 -10.61 2.61
N SER A 69 7.02 -11.90 2.92
CA SER A 69 5.79 -12.63 3.30
C SER A 69 5.08 -12.03 4.50
N ALA A 70 5.84 -11.64 5.53
CA ALA A 70 5.28 -11.06 6.76
C ALA A 70 4.50 -9.77 6.47
N ILE A 71 5.00 -8.93 5.56
CA ILE A 71 4.40 -7.66 5.16
C ILE A 71 3.09 -7.91 4.39
N LEU A 72 3.12 -8.84 3.43
CA LEU A 72 1.93 -9.18 2.65
C LEU A 72 0.84 -9.79 3.54
N ASN A 73 1.20 -10.69 4.46
CA ASN A 73 0.26 -11.28 5.41
C ASN A 73 -0.38 -10.21 6.31
N ALA A 74 0.43 -9.34 6.92
CA ALA A 74 -0.08 -8.23 7.73
C ALA A 74 -1.01 -7.31 6.93
N ALA A 75 -0.69 -7.03 5.66
CA ALA A 75 -1.54 -6.23 4.79
C ALA A 75 -2.87 -6.93 4.47
N LEU A 76 -2.86 -8.23 4.18
CA LEU A 76 -4.07 -8.99 3.91
C LEU A 76 -5.01 -9.11 5.12
N GLU A 77 -4.47 -9.18 6.35
CA GLU A 77 -5.27 -9.16 7.58
C GLU A 77 -6.14 -7.90 7.69
N ILE A 78 -5.58 -6.73 7.36
CA ILE A 78 -6.31 -5.44 7.39
C ILE A 78 -7.47 -5.40 6.39
N VAL A 79 -7.33 -6.13 5.29
CA VAL A 79 -8.31 -6.15 4.19
C VAL A 79 -9.42 -7.15 4.43
N SER A 80 -9.09 -8.26 5.10
CA SER A 80 -10.01 -9.38 5.32
C SER A 80 -11.10 -9.07 6.35
N GLY A 81 -10.98 -7.96 7.09
CA GLY A 81 -12.05 -7.44 7.95
C GLY A 81 -12.25 -8.16 9.29
N ASP A 82 -11.60 -9.31 9.52
CA ASP A 82 -11.70 -10.06 10.77
C ASP A 82 -10.34 -10.21 11.49
N PRO A 83 -10.25 -9.83 12.77
CA PRO A 83 -9.18 -10.28 13.65
C PRO A 83 -9.51 -11.70 14.11
N PHE A 84 -8.93 -12.71 13.47
CA PHE A 84 -8.98 -14.12 13.92
C PHE A 84 -10.38 -14.58 14.34
N ASP A 85 -11.24 -14.92 13.37
CA ASP A 85 -12.26 -15.93 13.64
C ASP A 85 -11.80 -17.23 12.98
N ASP A 86 -11.67 -18.26 13.81
CA ASP A 86 -11.41 -19.65 13.42
C ASP A 86 -12.25 -19.99 12.19
N LEU A 87 -11.64 -20.53 11.13
CA LEU A 87 -12.29 -21.44 10.19
C LEU A 87 -11.28 -21.97 9.16
N GLU A 88 -10.83 -23.20 9.38
CA GLU A 88 -10.41 -24.09 8.31
C GLU A 88 -11.49 -24.12 7.23
N GLY A 89 -11.20 -23.52 6.08
CA GLY A 89 -12.04 -23.61 4.89
C GLY A 89 -11.46 -22.78 3.74
N PRO A 90 -11.29 -23.33 2.53
CA PRO A 90 -10.74 -22.57 1.42
C PRO A 90 -11.76 -21.50 1.01
N SER A 91 -11.40 -20.23 1.20
CA SER A 91 -12.15 -19.10 0.66
C SER A 91 -12.41 -19.31 -0.85
N PRO A 92 -13.62 -19.01 -1.37
CA PRO A 92 -13.91 -19.16 -2.81
C PRO A 92 -13.08 -18.21 -3.69
N ASN A 93 -12.45 -17.20 -3.09
CA ASN A 93 -11.41 -16.36 -3.70
C ASN A 93 -10.04 -16.71 -3.15
N GLY A 94 -9.77 -18.02 -3.09
CA GLY A 94 -8.66 -18.65 -2.39
C GLY A 94 -7.40 -17.83 -2.45
N ARG A 95 -6.84 -17.57 -1.25
CA ARG A 95 -5.44 -17.21 -0.98
C ARG A 95 -4.64 -17.45 -2.25
N ARG A 96 -4.51 -16.43 -3.10
CA ARG A 96 -3.82 -16.64 -4.38
C ARG A 96 -2.40 -16.92 -3.96
N THR A 97 -1.94 -18.15 -4.16
CA THR A 97 -0.60 -18.60 -3.84
C THR A 97 0.35 -17.65 -4.57
N VAL A 98 0.86 -16.70 -3.80
CA VAL A 98 1.89 -15.79 -4.25
C VAL A 98 3.18 -16.49 -3.85
N ASP A 99 3.96 -16.91 -4.83
CA ASP A 99 5.30 -17.42 -4.55
C ASP A 99 6.13 -16.23 -4.06
N ILE A 100 6.50 -16.23 -2.79
CA ILE A 100 7.25 -15.14 -2.17
C ILE A 100 8.71 -15.52 -2.18
N THR A 101 9.54 -14.63 -2.72
CA THR A 101 10.96 -14.90 -2.99
C THR A 101 11.91 -14.29 -1.97
N TYR A 102 11.37 -13.53 -1.00
CA TYR A 102 12.13 -12.89 0.06
C TYR A 102 11.47 -13.16 1.42
N ASP A 103 12.17 -13.91 2.27
CA ASP A 103 11.75 -14.39 3.58
C ASP A 103 12.30 -13.55 4.75
N GLY A 104 13.25 -12.65 4.49
CA GLY A 104 13.95 -11.88 5.52
C GLY A 104 13.24 -10.62 6.05
N GLY A 105 12.03 -10.30 5.60
CA GLY A 105 11.34 -9.08 6.04
C GLY A 105 10.38 -9.29 7.22
N GLU A 106 10.17 -8.23 8.00
CA GLU A 106 9.42 -8.21 9.26
C GLU A 106 8.25 -7.22 9.22
N ALA A 107 7.15 -7.58 9.87
CA ALA A 107 6.05 -6.67 10.17
C ALA A 107 5.91 -6.49 11.69
N VAL A 108 6.26 -5.30 12.18
CA VAL A 108 6.27 -4.95 13.61
C VAL A 108 4.98 -4.21 13.96
N ARG A 109 4.21 -4.72 14.93
CA ARG A 109 3.05 -4.02 15.50
C ARG A 109 3.45 -3.35 16.81
N ALA A 110 3.39 -2.02 16.85
CA ALA A 110 3.70 -1.20 18.01
C ALA A 110 2.41 -0.62 18.60
N VAL A 111 2.00 -1.15 19.75
CA VAL A 111 0.78 -0.71 20.45
C VAL A 111 1.18 0.11 21.68
N ALA A 112 0.97 1.42 21.61
CA ALA A 112 1.26 2.35 22.70
C ALA A 112 0.04 2.54 23.61
N ALA A 113 0.24 2.98 24.86
CA ALA A 113 -0.84 3.34 25.78
C ALA A 113 -1.43 4.72 25.48
N ASP A 114 -0.64 5.66 24.99
CA ASP A 114 -1.07 7.00 24.61
C ASP A 114 -0.31 7.55 23.40
N ASP A 115 -0.73 8.72 22.90
CA ASP A 115 -0.13 9.36 21.73
C ASP A 115 1.35 9.75 21.98
N ALA A 116 1.74 10.04 23.23
CA ALA A 116 3.12 10.45 23.55
C ALA A 116 4.08 9.24 23.61
N GLU A 117 3.62 8.09 24.10
CA GLU A 117 4.34 6.83 23.98
C GLU A 117 4.45 6.39 22.52
N HIS A 118 3.37 6.49 21.74
CA HIS A 118 3.40 6.17 20.31
C HIS A 118 4.47 6.98 19.56
N ASP A 119 4.51 8.28 19.78
CA ASP A 119 5.50 9.17 19.16
C ASP A 119 6.94 8.81 19.57
N ARG A 120 7.16 8.43 20.84
CA ARG A 120 8.47 7.95 21.32
C ARG A 120 8.87 6.64 20.66
N MET A 121 7.96 5.67 20.56
CA MET A 121 8.21 4.39 19.91
C MET A 121 8.58 4.56 18.43
N LEU A 122 7.87 5.46 17.72
CA LEU A 122 8.19 5.77 16.32
C LEU A 122 9.60 6.35 16.18
N VAL A 123 9.94 7.35 16.99
CA VAL A 123 11.28 7.97 16.97
C VAL A 123 12.36 6.95 17.29
N GLU A 124 12.16 6.09 18.28
CA GLU A 124 13.11 5.04 18.63
C GLU A 124 13.30 4.06 17.48
N ALA A 125 12.21 3.64 16.83
CA ALA A 125 12.27 2.73 15.68
C ALA A 125 12.99 3.37 14.48
N LEU A 126 12.83 4.68 14.26
CA LEU A 126 13.57 5.42 13.22
C LEU A 126 15.06 5.60 13.56
N ARG A 127 15.41 5.81 14.83
CA ARG A 127 16.81 5.94 15.27
C ARG A 127 17.62 4.67 15.04
N ARG A 128 17.00 3.50 15.17
CA ARG A 128 17.64 2.21 14.90
C ARG A 128 18.19 2.11 13.47
N LEU A 129 17.67 2.92 12.53
CA LEU A 129 18.18 2.99 11.15
C LEU A 129 19.53 3.71 11.02
N GLN A 130 19.92 4.57 11.97
CA GLN A 130 21.15 5.37 11.85
C GLN A 130 22.45 4.55 11.91
N GLY A 131 22.37 3.24 12.18
CA GLY A 131 23.52 2.33 12.24
C GLY A 131 23.87 1.63 10.92
N ASP A 132 23.06 1.79 9.87
CA ASP A 132 23.24 1.11 8.58
C ASP A 132 23.32 2.14 7.43
N GLU A 133 24.24 1.91 6.48
CA GLU A 133 24.54 2.82 5.39
C GLU A 133 23.34 2.87 4.41
N TYR A 134 22.85 4.07 4.11
CA TYR A 134 21.67 4.29 3.27
C TYR A 134 20.34 3.75 3.82
N ALA A 135 20.27 3.40 5.11
CA ALA A 135 19.03 2.92 5.72
C ALA A 135 17.98 4.02 5.83
N LEU A 136 18.38 5.28 5.99
CA LEU A 136 17.48 6.44 5.98
C LEU A 136 16.95 6.73 4.58
N ALA A 137 17.78 6.60 3.53
CA ALA A 137 17.31 6.79 2.16
C ALA A 137 16.19 5.83 1.77
N GLY A 138 16.25 4.60 2.29
CA GLY A 138 15.25 3.55 2.08
C GLY A 138 14.04 3.61 3.00
N ALA A 139 13.93 4.61 3.89
CA ALA A 139 12.86 4.69 4.89
C ALA A 139 11.79 5.73 4.53
N ALA A 140 10.53 5.39 4.82
CA ALA A 140 9.41 6.31 4.71
C ALA A 140 8.45 6.24 5.89
N VAL A 141 7.98 7.40 6.36
CA VAL A 141 6.83 7.54 7.27
C VAL A 141 5.65 7.96 6.42
N LEU A 142 4.66 7.08 6.30
CA LEU A 142 3.47 7.36 5.52
C LEU A 142 2.28 7.65 6.43
N CYS A 143 1.62 8.77 6.18
CA CYS A 143 0.52 9.27 6.99
C CYS A 143 -0.79 9.27 6.20
N ARG A 144 -1.92 9.23 6.90
CA ARG A 144 -3.24 9.32 6.26
C ARG A 144 -3.53 10.72 5.69
N SER A 145 -3.11 11.78 6.38
CA SER A 145 -3.49 13.15 6.05
C SER A 145 -2.30 14.09 6.02
N LYS A 146 -2.43 15.22 5.30
CA LYS A 146 -1.40 16.28 5.26
C LYS A 146 -1.11 16.87 6.64
N ARG A 147 -2.14 16.95 7.50
CA ARG A 147 -1.97 17.41 8.89
C ARG A 147 -1.04 16.49 9.66
N ASP A 148 -1.20 15.18 9.49
CA ASP A 148 -0.35 14.19 10.14
C ASP A 148 1.06 14.21 9.54
N VAL A 149 1.21 14.43 8.23
CA VAL A 149 2.52 14.68 7.60
C VAL A 149 3.23 15.85 8.29
N ASP A 150 2.55 16.96 8.57
CA ASP A 150 3.17 18.11 9.24
C ASP A 150 3.59 17.81 10.69
N ILE A 151 2.82 16.99 11.40
CA ILE A 151 3.17 16.51 12.75
C ILE A 151 4.41 15.62 12.69
N TYR A 152 4.35 14.57 11.88
CA TYR A 152 5.42 13.58 11.77
C TYR A 152 6.64 14.09 11.02
N HIS A 153 6.56 15.21 10.30
CA HIS A 153 7.74 15.90 9.80
C HIS A 153 8.50 16.64 10.91
N ARG A 154 7.80 17.19 11.90
CA ARG A 154 8.44 17.94 12.99
C ARG A 154 9.03 17.03 14.05
N LEU A 155 8.41 15.88 14.31
CA LEU A 155 8.78 15.00 15.41
C LEU A 155 10.21 14.42 15.25
N PRO A 156 10.59 13.72 14.16
CA PRO A 156 11.95 13.24 13.94
C PRO A 156 12.97 14.38 13.77
N ALA A 157 12.55 15.49 13.15
CA ALA A 157 13.42 16.64 12.93
C ALA A 157 13.91 17.29 14.24
N ARG A 158 13.06 17.31 15.29
CA ARG A 158 13.45 17.76 16.64
C ARG A 158 14.54 16.88 17.24
N GLU A 159 14.55 15.62 16.86
CA GLU A 159 15.52 14.61 17.30
C GLU A 159 16.72 14.51 16.36
N ARG A 160 16.91 15.50 15.48
CA ARG A 160 18.01 15.61 14.50
C ARG A 160 18.06 14.47 13.48
N LEU A 161 16.93 13.80 13.24
CA LEU A 161 16.81 12.84 12.14
C LEU A 161 16.54 13.62 10.83
N PRO A 162 17.34 13.40 9.77
CA PRO A 162 17.09 14.02 8.47
C PRO A 162 15.74 13.54 7.90
N VAL A 163 14.91 14.48 7.47
CA VAL A 163 13.59 14.21 6.90
C VAL A 163 13.40 14.98 5.61
N LEU A 164 12.70 14.36 4.66
CA LEU A 164 12.35 14.94 3.37
C LEU A 164 10.86 14.75 3.13
N ARG A 165 10.16 15.80 2.71
CA ARG A 165 8.77 15.66 2.26
C ARG A 165 8.73 14.91 0.95
N LEU A 166 7.85 13.91 0.85
CA LEU A 166 7.65 13.16 -0.39
C LEU A 166 7.24 14.04 -1.56
N GLU A 167 6.58 15.18 -1.31
CA GLU A 167 6.27 16.17 -2.35
C GLU A 167 7.51 16.76 -3.04
N ASN A 168 8.65 16.78 -2.35
CA ASN A 168 9.90 17.33 -2.83
C ASN A 168 10.89 16.25 -3.31
N TYR A 169 10.50 14.97 -3.22
CA TYR A 169 11.35 13.85 -3.59
C TYR A 169 11.39 13.69 -5.11
N ASP A 170 12.59 13.75 -5.70
CA ASP A 170 12.81 13.69 -7.14
C ASP A 170 13.19 12.28 -7.64
N GLY A 171 13.18 11.28 -6.75
CA GLY A 171 13.55 9.90 -7.07
C GLY A 171 15.02 9.56 -6.83
N ARG A 172 15.87 10.54 -6.48
CA ARG A 172 17.28 10.29 -6.18
C ARG A 172 17.47 9.81 -4.74
N PRO A 173 18.38 8.86 -4.47
CA PRO A 173 18.71 8.47 -3.11
C PRO A 173 19.22 9.69 -2.31
N GLU A 174 18.47 10.05 -1.28
CA GLU A 174 18.82 11.12 -0.34
C GLU A 174 18.77 10.54 1.07
N GLU A 175 19.81 10.77 1.87
CA GLU A 175 19.96 10.27 3.26
C GLU A 175 19.00 11.00 4.23
N ALA A 176 17.71 10.83 3.99
CA ALA A 176 16.63 11.40 4.75
C ALA A 176 15.39 10.49 4.70
N ILE A 177 14.66 10.47 5.81
CA ILE A 177 13.41 9.74 5.96
C ILE A 177 12.34 10.47 5.15
N LYS A 178 11.69 9.76 4.23
CA LYS A 178 10.64 10.34 3.38
C LYS A 178 9.34 10.41 4.15
N ILE A 179 8.68 11.55 4.17
CA ILE A 179 7.42 11.73 4.90
C ILE A 179 6.35 12.25 3.94
N GLY A 180 5.22 11.55 3.89
CA GLY A 180 4.13 11.96 3.02
C GLY A 180 2.88 11.14 3.20
N THR A 181 1.88 11.39 2.35
CA THR A 181 0.59 10.70 2.46
C THR A 181 0.59 9.33 1.77
N TYR A 182 -0.32 8.43 2.17
CA TYR A 182 -0.54 7.15 1.47
C TYR A 182 -0.71 7.34 -0.05
N HIS A 183 -1.50 8.35 -0.44
CA HIS A 183 -1.73 8.70 -1.84
C HIS A 183 -0.42 9.09 -2.56
N ARG A 184 0.45 9.88 -1.91
CA ARG A 184 1.71 10.32 -2.52
C ARG A 184 2.78 9.24 -2.59
N ALA A 185 2.69 8.21 -1.75
CA ALA A 185 3.57 7.06 -1.83
C ALA A 185 3.25 6.12 -3.00
N LYS A 186 2.12 6.29 -3.68
CA LYS A 186 1.76 5.46 -4.83
C LYS A 186 2.83 5.53 -5.91
N GLY A 187 3.16 4.38 -6.50
CA GLY A 187 4.25 4.23 -7.47
C GLY A 187 5.66 4.16 -6.85
N LEU A 188 5.82 4.52 -5.57
CA LEU A 188 7.11 4.43 -4.87
C LEU A 188 7.22 3.13 -4.08
N ASN A 189 8.45 2.75 -3.74
CA ASN A 189 8.79 1.60 -2.91
C ASN A 189 9.92 1.98 -1.95
N PHE A 190 9.85 1.45 -0.73
CA PHE A 190 10.81 1.74 0.34
C PHE A 190 11.26 0.44 0.99
N LYS A 191 12.50 0.40 1.47
CA LYS A 191 12.99 -0.74 2.28
C LYS A 191 12.21 -0.83 3.60
N HIS A 192 12.02 0.31 4.25
CA HIS A 192 11.36 0.41 5.55
C HIS A 192 10.19 1.40 5.46
N VAL A 193 9.00 0.99 5.93
CA VAL A 193 7.82 1.85 5.98
C VAL A 193 7.26 1.87 7.39
N TYR A 194 6.94 3.07 7.86
CA TYR A 194 6.38 3.33 9.17
C TYR A 194 5.00 3.97 8.99
N LEU A 195 3.97 3.34 9.53
CA LEU A 195 2.57 3.78 9.46
C LEU A 195 2.09 4.16 10.87
N PRO A 196 2.29 5.42 11.30
CA PRO A 196 1.75 5.91 12.57
C PRO A 196 0.21 5.93 12.55
N HIS A 197 -0.40 5.59 13.68
CA HIS A 197 -1.86 5.53 13.87
C HIS A 197 -2.61 4.82 12.72
N HIS A 198 -2.09 3.67 12.28
CA HIS A 198 -2.66 2.94 11.13
C HIS A 198 -4.12 2.49 11.35
N ASP A 199 -4.56 2.36 12.61
CA ASP A 199 -5.88 1.86 13.00
C ASP A 199 -6.96 2.93 13.15
N ALA A 200 -6.60 4.22 13.06
CA ALA A 200 -7.49 5.33 13.38
C ALA A 200 -8.78 5.40 12.55
N GLU A 201 -8.75 4.96 11.28
CA GLU A 201 -9.90 5.00 10.36
C GLU A 201 -10.58 3.64 10.16
N ILE A 202 -9.91 2.52 10.44
CA ILE A 202 -10.53 1.17 10.41
C ILE A 202 -11.62 1.09 11.48
N ARG A 203 -11.40 1.75 12.63
CA ARG A 203 -12.30 1.71 13.80
C ARG A 203 -13.50 2.65 13.66
N ALA A 204 -13.55 3.50 12.64
CA ALA A 204 -14.68 4.37 12.35
C ALA A 204 -15.78 3.62 11.59
N ASP A 205 -16.25 2.49 12.13
CA ASP A 205 -17.43 1.78 11.61
C ASP A 205 -18.68 2.61 11.94
N GLY A 206 -19.13 3.38 10.96
CA GLY A 206 -20.43 4.05 11.02
C GLY A 206 -21.50 3.20 10.36
N GLU A 207 -22.69 3.11 10.98
CA GLU A 207 -23.85 2.33 10.52
C GLU A 207 -24.50 2.85 9.20
N SER A 208 -24.00 3.94 8.62
CA SER A 208 -24.52 4.51 7.37
C SER A 208 -23.75 4.03 6.14
N GLY A 209 -24.43 3.90 4.98
CA GLY A 209 -23.80 3.49 3.71
C GLY A 209 -22.59 4.35 3.31
N SER A 210 -22.65 5.66 3.56
CA SER A 210 -21.51 6.57 3.29
C SER A 210 -20.30 6.32 4.19
N ALA A 211 -20.51 5.87 5.44
CA ALA A 211 -19.42 5.59 6.36
C ALA A 211 -18.71 4.28 5.99
N ARG A 212 -19.47 3.27 5.55
CA ARG A 212 -18.93 2.01 5.05
C ARG A 212 -18.03 2.20 3.82
N GLU A 213 -18.44 3.03 2.87
CA GLU A 213 -17.62 3.36 1.70
C GLU A 213 -16.31 4.08 2.08
N ARG A 214 -16.36 5.00 3.04
CA ARG A 214 -15.16 5.68 3.55
C ARG A 214 -14.20 4.72 4.25
N ALA A 215 -14.72 3.85 5.11
CA ALA A 215 -13.92 2.84 5.81
C ALA A 215 -13.26 1.86 4.81
N GLU A 216 -13.99 1.48 3.76
CA GLU A 216 -13.43 0.65 2.70
C GLU A 216 -12.33 1.38 1.91
N LEU A 217 -12.53 2.66 1.59
CA LEU A 217 -11.49 3.47 0.94
C LEU A 217 -10.24 3.61 1.82
N ALA A 218 -10.42 3.83 3.13
CA ALA A 218 -9.32 3.92 4.09
C ALA A 218 -8.53 2.60 4.16
N ARG A 219 -9.21 1.44 4.25
CA ARG A 219 -8.57 0.12 4.19
C ARG A 219 -7.78 -0.09 2.89
N ARG A 220 -8.31 0.34 1.75
CA ARG A 220 -7.60 0.27 0.45
C ARG A 220 -6.34 1.12 0.46
N GLN A 221 -6.42 2.36 0.91
CA GLN A 221 -5.26 3.25 0.97
C GLN A 221 -4.20 2.72 1.92
N LEU A 222 -4.61 2.15 3.05
CA LEU A 222 -3.71 1.54 4.01
C LEU A 222 -3.01 0.30 3.45
N PHE A 223 -3.75 -0.60 2.80
CA PHE A 223 -3.16 -1.75 2.10
C PHE A 223 -2.11 -1.31 1.07
N VAL A 224 -2.43 -0.27 0.29
CA VAL A 224 -1.51 0.30 -0.70
C VAL A 224 -0.27 0.88 -0.03
N ALA A 225 -0.39 1.49 1.15
CA ALA A 225 0.72 2.02 1.92
C ALA A 225 1.60 0.91 2.54
N MET A 226 0.99 -0.15 3.08
CA MET A 226 1.71 -1.30 3.66
C MET A 226 2.56 -2.03 2.61
N THR A 227 2.00 -2.23 1.42
CA THR A 227 2.69 -2.89 0.30
C THR A 227 3.76 -2.00 -0.38
N ARG A 228 4.04 -0.81 0.16
CA ARG A 228 5.23 -0.02 -0.19
C ARG A 228 6.50 -0.51 0.52
N ALA A 229 6.35 -1.30 1.57
CA ALA A 229 7.45 -1.82 2.40
C ALA A 229 8.08 -3.08 1.79
N ARG A 230 9.40 -3.12 1.63
CA ARG A 230 10.11 -4.32 1.15
C ARG A 230 10.54 -5.22 2.31
N ASP A 231 11.23 -4.65 3.30
CA ASP A 231 11.91 -5.39 4.38
C ASP A 231 11.25 -5.18 5.74
N LEU A 232 10.86 -3.94 6.08
CA LEU A 232 10.25 -3.64 7.37
C LEU A 232 8.96 -2.87 7.19
N LEU A 233 7.88 -3.39 7.75
CA LEU A 233 6.64 -2.66 7.96
C LEU A 233 6.43 -2.42 9.45
N TRP A 234 6.46 -1.18 9.89
CA TRP A 234 6.12 -0.80 11.25
C TRP A 234 4.71 -0.21 11.31
N LEU A 235 3.86 -0.77 12.16
CA LEU A 235 2.45 -0.42 12.33
C LEU A 235 2.22 0.12 13.74
N GLY A 236 2.04 1.44 13.85
CA GLY A 236 1.79 2.11 15.12
C GLY A 236 0.29 2.25 15.41
N SER A 237 -0.13 1.95 16.63
CA SER A 237 -1.47 2.21 17.13
C SER A 237 -1.44 2.63 18.60
N VAL A 238 -2.54 3.21 19.07
CA VAL A 238 -2.74 3.58 20.48
C VAL A 238 -3.89 2.76 21.05
N ARG A 239 -3.64 2.12 22.20
CA ARG A 239 -4.62 1.33 22.95
C ARG A 239 -5.67 2.28 23.53
N ARG A 240 -6.71 2.52 22.75
CA ARG A 240 -7.95 3.17 23.17
C ARG A 240 -9.04 2.14 23.39
#